data_AF-X1FVV0-F1
#
_entry.id   AF-X1FVV0-F1
#
_cell.length_a   1.000
_cell.length_b   1.000
_cell.length_c   1.000
_cell.angle_alpha   90.00
_cell.angle_beta   90.00
_cell.angle_gamma   90.00
#
_symmetry.space_group_name_H-M   'P 1'
#
loop_
_entity.id
_entity.type
_entity.pdbx_description
1 polymer ?
#
loop_
_entity_poly.entity_id
_entity_poly.type
_entity_poly.pdbx_seq_one_letter_code
_entity_poly.pdbx_strand_id
1 'polypeptide(L)' 'HGFNPYETVMGIALLPHEFTMEAGEMTETLKMKRFEIHKKYKEGIDRICG' A
#
# COMPACT_ATOMS: atom_id res chain seq x y z
N HIS A 1 -8.67 -21.77 -13.42
CA HIS A 1 -8.30 -20.50 -14.07
C HIS A 1 -7.62 -19.63 -13.01
N GLY A 2 -6.35 -19.26 -13.21
CA GLY A 2 -5.56 -18.47 -12.25
C GLY A 2 -5.73 -16.96 -12.45
N PHE A 3 -4.91 -16.17 -11.77
CA PHE A 3 -4.86 -14.72 -11.95
C PHE A 3 -4.29 -14.34 -13.31
N ASN A 4 -4.88 -13.31 -13.93
CA ASN A 4 -4.30 -12.70 -15.11
C ASN A 4 -3.02 -11.95 -14.72
N PRO A 5 -2.07 -11.73 -15.65
CA PRO A 5 -0.84 -11.01 -15.34
C PRO A 5 -1.05 -9.65 -14.68
N TYR A 6 -2.10 -8.91 -15.07
CA TYR A 6 -2.45 -7.59 -14.49
C TYR A 6 -3.09 -7.66 -13.09
N GLU A 7 -3.45 -8.84 -12.61
CA GLU A 7 -3.97 -9.08 -11.25
C GLU A 7 -2.86 -9.53 -10.29
N THR A 8 -1.65 -9.77 -10.81
CA THR A 8 -0.49 -10.16 -10.00
C THR A 8 0.29 -8.95 -9.49
N VAL A 9 0.93 -9.11 -8.33
CA VAL A 9 1.76 -8.07 -7.71
C VAL A 9 2.95 -7.74 -8.61
N MET A 10 3.07 -6.49 -9.04
CA MET A 10 4.18 -6.03 -9.90
C MET A 10 5.50 -5.88 -9.15
N GLY A 11 5.44 -5.51 -7.86
CA GLY A 11 6.60 -5.37 -6.99
C GLY A 11 6.18 -5.03 -5.55
N ILE A 12 7.13 -5.13 -4.62
CA ILE A 12 6.91 -4.92 -3.19
C ILE A 12 7.98 -3.97 -2.67
N ALA A 13 7.57 -2.97 -1.90
CA ALA A 13 8.46 -2.14 -1.09
C ALA A 13 8.44 -2.64 0.37
N LEU A 14 9.62 -2.71 0.98
CA LEU A 14 9.74 -3.01 2.40
C LEU A 14 9.65 -1.71 3.21
N LEU A 15 8.73 -1.67 4.17
CA LEU A 15 8.60 -0.56 5.09
C LEU A 15 9.32 -0.90 6.41
N PRO A 16 10.05 0.05 7.00
CA PRO A 16 10.74 -0.17 8.28
C PRO A 16 9.78 -0.21 9.47
N HIS A 17 8.55 0.29 9.29
CA HIS A 17 7.52 0.38 10.33
C HIS A 17 6.18 -0.08 9.78
N GLU A 18 5.33 -0.60 10.66
CA GLU A 18 3.97 -1.02 10.35
C GLU A 18 3.02 0.17 10.17
N PHE A 19 1.84 -0.10 9.61
CA PHE A 19 0.78 0.90 9.53
C PHE A 19 0.11 1.04 10.88
N THR A 20 -0.19 2.27 11.30
CA THR A 20 -0.84 2.51 12.58
C THR A 20 -2.06 3.42 12.50
N MET A 21 -2.89 3.37 13.54
CA MET A 21 -4.01 4.29 13.70
C MET A 21 -3.54 5.71 14.00
N GLU A 22 -2.49 5.88 14.82
CA GLU A 22 -1.92 7.19 15.18
C GLU A 22 -1.32 7.91 13.98
N ALA A 23 -0.70 7.17 13.06
CA ALA A 23 -0.17 7.70 11.81
C ALA A 23 -1.28 8.06 10.79
N GLY A 24 -2.55 7.76 11.10
CA GLY A 24 -3.69 8.01 10.22
C GLY A 24 -3.81 7.03 9.05
N GLU A 25 -3.06 5.93 9.06
CA GLU A 25 -3.00 4.94 7.97
C GLU A 25 -4.07 3.85 8.12
N MET A 26 -4.64 3.70 9.33
CA MET A 26 -5.70 2.75 9.62
C MET A 26 -6.96 3.44 10.19
N THR A 27 -8.10 2.78 10.04
CA THR A 27 -9.34 3.10 10.78
C THR A 27 -9.27 2.51 12.18
N GLU A 28 -10.14 2.99 13.08
CA GLU A 28 -10.32 2.43 14.43
C GLU A 28 -10.74 0.95 14.41
N THR A 29 -11.32 0.50 13.28
CA THR A 29 -11.69 -0.90 13.02
C THR A 29 -10.59 -1.69 12.29
N LEU A 30 -9.36 -1.20 12.32
CA LEU A 30 -8.15 -1.81 11.73
C LEU A 30 -8.19 -2.00 10.22
N LYS A 31 -8.99 -1.19 9.50
CA LYS A 31 -8.99 -1.19 8.03
C LYS A 31 -7.97 -0.19 7.51
N MET A 32 -7.27 -0.57 6.44
CA MET A 32 -6.28 0.27 5.78
C MET A 32 -6.94 1.45 5.06
N LYS A 33 -6.48 2.68 5.32
CA LYS A 33 -6.89 3.89 4.61
C LYS A 33 -6.06 4.04 3.33
N ARG A 34 -6.44 3.29 2.31
CA ARG A 34 -5.72 3.20 1.02
C ARG A 34 -5.32 4.57 0.45
N PHE A 35 -6.21 5.56 0.50
CA PHE A 35 -5.93 6.89 -0.06
C PHE A 35 -4.79 7.61 0.68
N GLU A 36 -4.81 7.59 2.02
CA GLU A 36 -3.76 8.20 2.84
C GLU A 36 -2.42 7.47 2.67
N ILE A 37 -2.44 6.14 2.68
CA ILE A 37 -1.25 5.31 2.41
C ILE A 37 -0.68 5.62 1.02
N HIS A 38 -1.52 5.67 -0.01
CA HIS A 38 -1.07 5.94 -1.37
C HIS A 38 -0.48 7.35 -1.52
N LYS A 39 -1.02 8.34 -0.80
CA LYS A 39 -0.48 9.70 -0.78
C LYS A 39 0.88 9.73 -0.09
N LYS A 40 1.02 9.06 1.06
CA LYS A 40 2.25 9.04 1.87
C LYS A 40 3.40 8.31 1.19
N TYR A 41 3.13 7.17 0.52
CA TYR A 41 4.14 6.33 -0.12
C TYR A 41 4.15 6.46 -1.65
N LYS A 42 3.62 7.57 -2.19
CA LYS A 42 3.46 7.81 -3.63
C LYS A 42 4.75 7.55 -4.41
N GLU A 43 5.87 8.10 -3.95
CA GLU A 43 7.18 7.97 -4.62
C GLU A 43 7.62 6.50 -4.75
N GLY A 44 7.46 5.71 -3.69
CA GLY A 44 7.80 4.28 -3.71
C GLY A 44 6.88 3.46 -4.59
N ILE A 45 5.58 3.78 -4.59
CA ILE A 45 4.59 3.13 -5.45
C ILE A 45 4.85 3.47 -6.92
N ASP A 46 5.11 4.73 -7.24
CA ASP A 46 5.41 5.18 -8.61
C ASP A 46 6.67 4.51 -9.15
N ARG A 47 7.69 4.25 -8.30
CA ARG A 47 8.89 3.51 -8.71
C ARG A 47 8.61 2.04 -9.06
N ILE A 48 7.56 1.44 -8.51
CA ILE A 48 7.17 0.04 -8.79
C ILE A 48 6.23 -0.04 -9.99
N CYS A 49 5.33 0.93 -10.12
CA CYS A 49 4.21 0.89 -11.05
C CYS A 49 4.37 1.79 -12.29
N GLY A 50 5.30 2.75 -12.27
CA GLY A 50 5.62 3.65 -13.38
C GLY A 50 6.70 3.09 -14.29
#